data_AF-A0A960I2T7-F1
#
_entry.id   AF-A0A960I2T7-F1
#
_cell.length_a   1.000
_cell.length_b   1.000
_cell.length_c   1.000
_cell.angle_alpha   90.00
_cell.angle_beta   90.00
_cell.angle_gamma   90.00
#
_symmetry.space_group_name_H-M   'P 1'
#
loop_
_entity.id
_entity.type
_entity.pdbx_description
1 polymer ?
#
loop_
_entity_poly.entity_id
_entity_poly.type
_entity_poly.pdbx_seq_one_letter_code
_entity_poly.pdbx_strand_id
1 'polypeptide(L)'
;RWVVLTNLDATDFRVMTAPIARPAEWTELVAHHPGRRITAVEPFRDHLVIHEWADAQPRLRVLFRDGSERIVHAGDEPHDVELDANPEWTATTVRYGYQSLTTPASVYEEDVRTGERTLMKQTPVPGVDLTRYTAQRLWAPAADGALVPVDIV
;
A
#
# COMPACT_ATOMS: atom_id res chain seq x y z
N ARG A 1 1.15 6.79 -21.07
CA ARG A 1 2.41 6.01 -20.98
C ARG A 1 2.04 4.65 -20.40
N TRP A 2 2.72 3.58 -20.78
CA TRP A 2 2.64 2.33 -20.03
C TRP A 2 3.29 2.51 -18.66
N VAL A 3 2.74 1.86 -17.65
CA VAL A 3 3.35 1.68 -16.33
C VAL A 3 3.66 0.19 -16.21
N VAL A 4 4.91 -0.15 -15.91
CA VAL A 4 5.41 -1.52 -15.94
C VAL A 4 6.01 -1.84 -14.58
N LEU A 5 5.35 -2.72 -13.83
CA LEU A 5 5.90 -3.33 -12.62
C LEU A 5 6.79 -4.50 -13.03
N THR A 6 8.07 -4.47 -12.68
CA THR A 6 9.04 -5.47 -13.13
C THR A 6 10.09 -5.78 -12.07
N ASN A 7 10.57 -7.03 -12.07
CA ASN A 7 11.71 -7.48 -11.28
C ASN A 7 13.02 -7.55 -12.08
N LEU A 8 13.07 -6.99 -13.29
CA LEU A 8 14.29 -6.93 -14.09
C LEU A 8 15.38 -6.19 -13.30
N ASP A 9 16.39 -6.94 -12.86
CA ASP A 9 17.48 -6.51 -11.99
C ASP A 9 17.01 -5.85 -10.67
N ALA A 10 15.85 -6.24 -10.17
CA ALA A 10 15.19 -5.65 -9.02
C ALA A 10 14.39 -6.70 -8.23
N THR A 11 15.00 -7.36 -7.24
CA THR A 11 14.35 -8.43 -6.45
C THR A 11 13.07 -7.97 -5.75
N ASP A 12 13.07 -6.73 -5.23
CA ASP A 12 11.92 -6.08 -4.58
C ASP A 12 11.09 -5.24 -5.55
N PHE A 13 11.27 -5.48 -6.86
CA PHE A 13 10.61 -4.82 -7.97
C PHE A 13 10.92 -3.32 -8.08
N ARG A 14 10.63 -2.79 -9.26
CA ARG A 14 10.68 -1.36 -9.59
C ARG A 14 9.56 -1.03 -10.57
N VAL A 15 9.31 0.26 -10.76
CA VAL A 15 8.31 0.73 -11.72
C VAL A 15 9.01 1.44 -12.86
N MET A 16 8.81 0.93 -14.07
CA MET A 16 9.25 1.54 -15.31
C MET A 16 8.07 2.19 -16.02
N THR A 17 8.34 3.11 -16.94
CA THR A 17 7.35 3.64 -17.89
C THR A 17 7.85 3.53 -19.31
N ALA A 18 6.91 3.44 -20.26
CA ALA A 18 7.21 3.43 -21.68
C ALA A 18 6.23 4.31 -22.48
N PRO A 19 6.65 4.91 -23.62
CA PRO A 19 5.72 5.49 -24.59
C PRO A 19 4.74 4.44 -25.10
N ILE A 20 3.48 4.83 -25.35
CA ILE A 20 2.43 3.88 -25.83
C ILE A 20 2.84 3.25 -27.16
N ALA A 21 3.36 4.06 -28.09
CA ALA A 21 3.79 3.62 -29.41
C ALA A 21 5.13 2.85 -29.41
N ARG A 22 5.88 2.87 -28.30
CA ARG A 22 7.22 2.26 -28.20
C ARG A 22 7.35 1.52 -26.87
N PRO A 23 6.54 0.44 -26.65
CA PRO A 23 6.43 -0.22 -25.36
C PRO A 23 7.71 -0.92 -24.89
N ALA A 24 8.71 -1.10 -25.76
CA ALA A 24 10.02 -1.66 -25.41
C ALA A 24 11.02 -0.61 -24.89
N GLU A 25 10.75 0.69 -25.04
CA GLU A 25 11.63 1.76 -24.58
C GLU A 25 11.28 2.16 -23.15
N TRP A 26 11.91 1.50 -22.17
CA TRP A 26 11.63 1.72 -20.76
C TRP A 26 12.50 2.82 -20.15
N THR A 27 11.89 3.63 -19.30
CA THR A 27 12.56 4.61 -18.44
C THR A 27 12.09 4.41 -17.01
N GLU A 28 13.01 4.44 -16.05
CA GLU A 28 12.69 4.24 -14.64
C GLU A 28 11.81 5.37 -14.11
N LEU A 29 10.75 5.01 -13.38
CA LEU A 29 9.84 5.93 -12.70
C LEU A 29 9.98 5.82 -11.18
N VAL A 30 10.02 4.59 -10.66
CA VAL A 30 10.27 4.29 -9.25
C VAL A 30 11.41 3.30 -9.20
N ALA A 31 12.54 3.70 -8.61
CA ALA A 31 13.72 2.86 -8.50
C ALA A 31 13.50 1.67 -7.56
N HIS A 32 14.32 0.64 -7.75
CA HIS A 32 14.37 -0.50 -6.83
C HIS A 32 14.94 -0.06 -5.48
N HIS A 33 14.28 -0.49 -4.40
CA HIS A 33 14.74 -0.29 -3.03
C HIS A 33 14.74 -1.63 -2.29
N PRO A 34 15.92 -2.18 -1.93
CA PRO A 34 16.00 -3.42 -1.18
C PRO A 34 15.20 -3.36 0.12
N GLY A 35 14.42 -4.39 0.41
CA GLY A 35 13.54 -4.47 1.58
C GLY A 35 12.22 -3.71 1.44
N ARG A 36 11.97 -3.02 0.31
CA ARG A 36 10.69 -2.37 -0.01
C ARG A 36 10.09 -2.99 -1.26
N ARG A 37 9.35 -4.09 -1.08
CA ARG A 37 8.77 -4.86 -2.17
C ARG A 37 7.54 -4.17 -2.74
N ILE A 38 7.58 -3.79 -4.01
CA ILE A 38 6.37 -3.31 -4.71
C ILE A 38 5.55 -4.52 -5.17
N THR A 39 4.29 -4.60 -4.73
CA THR A 39 3.38 -5.72 -5.02
C THR A 39 2.35 -5.36 -6.09
N ALA A 40 1.93 -4.10 -6.17
CA ALA A 40 1.01 -3.62 -7.20
C ALA A 40 1.19 -2.13 -7.48
N VAL A 41 0.73 -1.71 -8.67
CA VAL A 41 0.62 -0.30 -9.06
C VAL A 41 -0.71 -0.05 -9.78
N GLU A 42 -1.40 1.01 -9.42
CA GLU A 42 -2.68 1.41 -10.01
C GLU A 42 -2.59 2.86 -10.51
N PRO A 43 -2.52 3.09 -11.82
CA PRO A 43 -2.45 4.44 -12.39
C PRO A 43 -3.81 5.15 -12.39
N PHE A 44 -3.80 6.43 -12.01
CA PHE A 44 -4.91 7.38 -12.15
C PHE A 44 -4.50 8.53 -13.07
N ARG A 45 -5.46 9.42 -13.40
CA ARG A 45 -5.19 10.59 -14.24
C ARG A 45 -4.04 11.44 -13.72
N ASP A 46 -3.96 11.70 -12.42
CA ASP A 46 -3.02 12.69 -11.87
C ASP A 46 -2.06 12.12 -10.81
N HIS A 47 -2.12 10.82 -10.55
CA HIS A 47 -1.27 10.13 -9.59
C HIS A 47 -1.13 8.64 -9.92
N LEU A 48 -0.18 7.98 -9.28
CA LEU A 48 0.02 6.54 -9.28
C LEU A 48 -0.10 6.06 -7.84
N VAL A 49 -0.97 5.10 -7.56
CA VAL A 49 -0.97 4.42 -6.26
C VAL A 49 -0.12 3.17 -6.34
N ILE A 50 0.75 2.98 -5.36
CA ILE A 50 1.71 1.90 -5.27
C ILE A 50 1.39 1.15 -3.99
N HIS A 51 1.09 -0.14 -4.11
CA HIS A 51 1.05 -1.04 -2.96
C HIS A 51 2.45 -1.64 -2.78
N GLU A 52 3.01 -1.48 -1.59
CA GLU A 52 4.34 -1.97 -1.26
C GLU A 52 4.39 -2.53 0.16
N TRP A 53 5.33 -3.43 0.40
CA TRP A 53 5.65 -4.00 1.70
C TRP A 53 7.00 -3.47 2.16
N ALA A 54 7.04 -2.91 3.36
CA ALA A 54 8.26 -2.41 4.00
C ALA A 54 8.18 -2.67 5.51
N ASP A 55 9.24 -3.15 6.13
CA ASP A 55 9.28 -3.43 7.59
C ASP A 55 8.13 -4.35 8.05
N ALA A 56 7.80 -5.35 7.21
CA ALA A 56 6.67 -6.26 7.37
C ALA A 56 5.27 -5.60 7.37
N GLN A 57 5.16 -4.34 6.96
CA GLN A 57 3.92 -3.59 6.88
C GLN A 57 3.53 -3.33 5.41
N PRO A 58 2.35 -3.76 4.94
CA PRO A 58 1.78 -3.25 3.69
C PRO A 58 1.45 -1.76 3.80
N ARG A 59 1.74 -1.00 2.75
CA ARG A 59 1.54 0.45 2.68
C ARG A 59 1.02 0.83 1.30
N LEU A 60 0.10 1.79 1.25
CA LEU A 60 -0.28 2.46 0.01
C LEU A 60 0.47 3.79 -0.09
N ARG A 61 1.21 3.97 -1.17
CA ARG A 61 1.96 5.20 -1.47
C ARG A 61 1.43 5.84 -2.74
N VAL A 62 1.11 7.12 -2.67
CA VAL A 62 0.66 7.94 -3.80
C VAL A 62 1.84 8.72 -4.34
N LEU A 63 2.13 8.56 -5.63
CA LEU A 63 3.12 9.34 -6.39
C LEU A 63 2.39 10.28 -7.36
N PHE A 64 2.61 11.58 -7.22
CA PHE A 64 1.99 12.62 -8.05
C PHE A 64 2.80 12.94 -9.31
N ARG A 65 2.17 13.59 -10.28
CA ARG A 65 2.82 13.99 -11.55
C ARG A 65 4.01 14.94 -11.39
N ASP A 66 4.03 15.74 -10.32
CA ASP A 66 5.13 16.65 -9.99
C ASP A 66 6.30 15.94 -9.27
N GLY A 67 6.18 14.64 -9.01
CA GLY A 67 7.16 13.84 -8.29
C GLY A 67 7.02 13.87 -6.78
N SER A 68 6.06 14.63 -6.23
CA SER A 68 5.75 14.55 -4.80
C SER A 68 5.10 13.22 -4.44
N GLU A 69 5.29 12.78 -3.20
CA GLU A 69 4.80 11.49 -2.71
C GLU A 69 4.11 11.62 -1.35
N ARG A 70 3.14 10.75 -1.08
CA ARG A 70 2.45 10.64 0.21
C ARG A 70 2.17 9.17 0.55
N ILE A 71 2.36 8.79 1.80
CA ILE A 71 1.88 7.49 2.32
C ILE A 71 0.46 7.66 2.87
N VAL A 72 -0.43 6.74 2.54
CA VAL A 72 -1.76 6.65 3.14
C VAL A 72 -1.62 6.11 4.56
N HIS A 73 -2.03 6.90 5.56
CA HIS A 73 -1.93 6.54 6.98
C HIS A 73 -3.09 5.61 7.39
N ALA A 74 -3.15 4.38 6.87
CA ALA A 74 -4.33 3.52 7.00
C ALA A 74 -4.74 3.23 8.46
N GLY A 75 -3.78 3.12 9.38
CA GLY A 75 -4.00 2.99 10.83
C GLY A 75 -2.70 2.68 11.55
N ASP A 76 -2.79 2.35 12.84
CA ASP A 76 -1.63 1.91 13.62
C ASP A 76 -1.14 0.53 13.14
N GLU A 77 0.18 0.33 13.12
CA GLU A 77 0.78 -0.98 12.84
C GLU A 77 0.69 -1.89 14.10
N PRO A 78 0.51 -3.22 13.94
CA PRO A 78 0.41 -3.95 12.69
C PRO A 78 -1.01 -3.94 12.11
N HIS A 79 -1.12 -3.73 10.80
CA HIS A 79 -2.37 -3.83 10.06
C HIS A 79 -2.13 -4.38 8.66
N ASP A 80 -3.23 -4.64 7.97
CA ASP A 80 -3.27 -4.97 6.55
C ASP A 80 -4.00 -3.86 5.80
N VAL A 81 -3.51 -3.52 4.61
CA VAL A 81 -4.09 -2.52 3.72
C VAL A 81 -3.91 -2.95 2.27
N GLU A 82 -5.01 -2.96 1.52
CA GLU A 82 -5.03 -3.42 0.13
C GLU A 82 -5.90 -2.49 -0.71
N LEU A 83 -5.51 -2.27 -1.98
CA LEU A 83 -6.34 -1.54 -2.92
C LEU A 83 -7.66 -2.28 -3.14
N ASP A 84 -8.77 -1.54 -3.11
CA ASP A 84 -10.09 -2.01 -3.52
C ASP A 84 -10.35 -1.57 -4.97
N ALA A 85 -11.56 -1.76 -5.49
CA ALA A 85 -11.92 -1.35 -6.84
C ALA A 85 -11.92 0.18 -7.00
N ASN A 86 -11.07 0.69 -7.90
CA ASN A 86 -10.99 2.10 -8.30
C ASN A 86 -11.24 2.28 -9.82
N PRO A 87 -12.49 2.09 -10.31
CA PRO A 87 -12.77 2.06 -11.76
C PRO A 87 -12.74 3.43 -12.45
N GLU A 88 -12.82 4.53 -11.71
CA GLU A 88 -12.90 5.88 -12.27
C GLU A 88 -11.49 6.48 -12.47
N TRP A 89 -11.05 6.54 -13.73
CA TRP A 89 -9.73 7.07 -14.12
C TRP A 89 -9.45 8.49 -13.59
N THR A 90 -10.49 9.32 -13.50
CA THR A 90 -10.39 10.73 -13.10
C THR A 90 -10.57 10.97 -11.60
N ALA A 91 -10.73 9.91 -10.80
CA ALA A 91 -10.92 10.02 -9.37
C ALA A 91 -9.75 10.74 -8.68
N THR A 92 -10.08 11.57 -7.69
CA THR A 92 -9.13 12.19 -6.77
C THR A 92 -9.10 11.48 -5.42
N THR A 93 -9.89 10.41 -5.28
CA THR A 93 -9.92 9.56 -4.10
C THR A 93 -9.36 8.18 -4.44
N VAL A 94 -8.83 7.50 -3.42
CA VAL A 94 -8.45 6.10 -3.48
C VAL A 94 -9.30 5.30 -2.50
N ARG A 95 -9.86 4.20 -2.97
CA ARG A 95 -10.56 3.22 -2.15
C ARG A 95 -9.65 2.05 -1.81
N TYR A 96 -9.67 1.66 -0.54
CA TYR A 96 -8.88 0.56 -0.03
C TYR A 96 -9.57 -0.16 1.12
N GLY A 97 -9.25 -1.44 1.26
CA GLY A 97 -9.55 -2.23 2.44
C GLY A 97 -8.51 -1.99 3.54
N TYR A 98 -8.96 -1.98 4.79
CA TYR A 98 -8.11 -1.91 5.98
C TYR A 98 -8.64 -2.89 7.02
N GLN A 99 -7.73 -3.58 7.70
CA GLN A 99 -8.04 -4.38 8.88
C GLN A 99 -6.82 -4.47 9.78
N SER A 100 -7.02 -4.64 11.08
CA SER A 100 -5.95 -5.00 12.01
C SER A 100 -6.44 -6.10 12.93
N LEU A 101 -5.55 -6.62 13.79
CA LEU A 101 -5.94 -7.62 14.78
C LEU A 101 -7.02 -7.13 15.77
N THR A 102 -7.19 -5.81 15.89
CA THR A 102 -8.19 -5.17 16.77
C THR A 102 -9.22 -4.33 16.02
N THR A 103 -9.09 -4.18 14.69
CA THR A 103 -10.05 -3.44 13.86
C THR A 103 -10.63 -4.36 12.77
N PRO A 104 -11.95 -4.58 12.74
CA PRO A 104 -12.60 -5.39 11.72
C PRO A 104 -12.37 -4.82 10.33
N ALA A 105 -12.50 -5.69 9.32
CA ALA A 105 -12.40 -5.30 7.92
C ALA A 105 -13.32 -4.10 7.60
N SER A 106 -12.66 -3.02 7.17
CA SER A 106 -13.23 -1.74 6.79
C SER A 106 -12.87 -1.41 5.34
N VAL A 107 -13.75 -0.70 4.66
CA VAL A 107 -13.48 -0.06 3.37
C VAL A 107 -13.47 1.44 3.61
N TYR A 108 -12.37 2.08 3.24
CA TYR A 108 -12.21 3.52 3.29
C TYR A 108 -12.08 4.08 1.88
N GLU A 109 -12.53 5.32 1.74
CA GLU A 109 -12.22 6.17 0.60
C GLU A 109 -11.51 7.42 1.11
N GLU A 110 -10.36 7.75 0.53
CA GLU A 110 -9.50 8.85 0.99
C GLU A 110 -9.13 9.79 -0.16
N ASP A 111 -9.30 11.10 0.01
CA ASP A 111 -8.78 12.08 -0.94
C ASP A 111 -7.26 12.06 -0.93
N VAL A 112 -6.67 11.85 -2.11
CA VAL A 112 -5.23 11.61 -2.19
C VAL A 112 -4.40 12.86 -1.84
N ARG A 113 -4.96 14.07 -1.99
CA ARG A 113 -4.26 15.33 -1.71
C ARG A 113 -4.42 15.78 -0.26
N THR A 114 -5.65 15.75 0.28
CA THR A 114 -5.93 16.25 1.63
C THR A 114 -5.71 15.18 2.70
N GLY A 115 -5.81 13.90 2.34
CA GLY A 115 -5.83 12.80 3.29
C GLY A 115 -7.16 12.67 4.04
N GLU A 116 -8.19 13.46 3.67
CA GLU A 116 -9.52 13.33 4.24
C GLU A 116 -10.10 11.96 3.90
N ARG A 117 -10.56 11.24 4.93
CA ARG A 117 -10.98 9.86 4.83
C ARG A 117 -12.43 9.68 5.24
N THR A 118 -13.17 8.92 4.45
CA THR A 118 -14.54 8.50 4.72
C THR A 118 -14.61 6.99 4.91
N LEU A 119 -15.23 6.54 6.02
CA LEU A 119 -15.56 5.12 6.22
C LEU A 119 -16.76 4.75 5.37
N MET A 120 -16.56 3.87 4.38
CA MET A 120 -17.62 3.45 3.46
C MET A 120 -18.37 2.24 4.00
N LYS A 121 -17.66 1.31 4.62
CA LYS A 121 -18.21 0.08 5.19
C LYS A 121 -17.31 -0.44 6.28
N GLN A 122 -17.89 -1.01 7.33
CA GLN A 122 -17.17 -1.82 8.30
C GLN A 122 -17.95 -3.11 8.57
N THR A 123 -17.22 -4.21 8.73
CA THR A 123 -17.81 -5.51 9.09
C THR A 123 -18.28 -5.48 10.55
N PRO A 124 -19.57 -5.71 10.84
CA PRO A 124 -20.06 -5.76 12.21
C PRO A 124 -19.50 -6.98 12.96
N VAL A 125 -19.09 -6.79 14.22
CA VAL A 125 -18.60 -7.85 15.10
C VAL A 125 -19.38 -7.81 16.43
N PRO A 126 -20.58 -8.42 16.49
CA PRO A 126 -21.40 -8.39 17.70
C PRO A 126 -20.81 -9.26 18.81
N GLY A 127 -21.00 -8.84 20.06
CA GLY A 127 -20.59 -9.63 21.24
C GLY A 127 -19.10 -9.53 21.61
N VAL A 128 -18.35 -8.65 20.95
CA VAL A 128 -16.93 -8.40 21.26
C VAL A 128 -16.73 -6.91 21.53
N ASP A 129 -16.07 -6.59 22.64
CA ASP A 129 -15.58 -5.25 22.93
C ASP A 129 -14.11 -5.15 22.49
N LEU A 130 -13.87 -4.56 21.32
CA LEU A 130 -12.55 -4.44 20.72
C LEU A 130 -11.59 -3.54 21.52
N THR A 131 -12.11 -2.66 22.38
CA THR A 131 -11.28 -1.78 23.23
C THR A 131 -10.51 -2.54 24.31
N ARG A 132 -10.85 -3.82 24.52
CA ARG A 132 -10.19 -4.72 25.47
C ARG A 132 -8.93 -5.40 24.91
N TYR A 133 -8.61 -5.15 23.65
CA TYR A 133 -7.47 -5.76 22.96
C TYR A 133 -6.51 -4.69 22.49
N THR A 134 -5.23 -5.04 22.43
CA THR A 134 -4.18 -4.22 21.82
C THR A 134 -3.35 -5.12 20.92
N ALA A 135 -2.85 -4.57 19.82
CA ALA A 135 -1.98 -5.29 18.93
C ALA A 135 -0.59 -4.64 18.94
N GLN A 136 0.46 -5.46 18.85
CA GLN A 136 1.82 -4.97 18.69
C GLN A 136 2.64 -5.90 17.80
N ARG A 137 3.61 -5.33 17.11
CA ARG A 137 4.63 -6.08 16.37
C ARG A 137 5.91 -6.17 17.18
N LEU A 138 6.40 -7.39 17.37
CA LEU A 138 7.71 -7.70 17.92
C LEU A 138 8.63 -8.24 16.82
N TRP A 139 9.95 -8.19 17.05
CA TRP A 139 10.96 -8.72 16.14
C TRP A 139 11.82 -9.76 16.87
N ALA A 140 11.69 -11.03 16.48
CA ALA A 140 12.40 -12.14 17.09
C ALA A 140 13.65 -12.52 16.27
N PRO A 141 14.84 -12.64 16.87
CA PRO A 141 16.02 -13.09 16.15
C PRO A 141 15.95 -14.60 15.84
N ALA A 142 16.20 -14.97 14.59
CA ALA A 142 16.39 -16.35 14.15
C ALA A 142 17.82 -16.84 14.46
N ALA A 143 18.09 -18.13 14.22
CA ALA A 143 19.39 -18.75 14.51
C ALA A 143 20.56 -18.13 13.71
N ASP A 144 20.28 -17.54 12.56
CA ASP A 144 21.23 -16.82 11.70
C ASP A 144 21.30 -15.30 12.00
N GLY A 145 20.55 -14.83 12.99
CA GLY A 145 20.46 -13.41 13.37
C GLY A 145 19.44 -12.59 12.57
N ALA A 146 18.75 -13.16 11.58
CA ALA A 146 17.68 -12.46 10.88
C ALA A 146 16.53 -12.11 11.85
N LEU A 147 15.96 -10.91 11.74
CA LEU A 147 14.82 -10.50 12.55
C LEU A 147 13.51 -10.92 11.89
N VAL A 148 12.72 -11.72 12.60
CA VAL A 148 11.43 -12.24 12.15
C VAL A 148 10.29 -11.47 12.85
N PRO A 149 9.40 -10.79 12.11
CA PRO A 149 8.29 -10.05 12.69
C PRO A 149 7.23 -11.00 13.27
N VAL A 150 6.67 -10.64 14.42
CA VAL A 150 5.59 -11.37 15.11
C VAL A 150 4.53 -10.38 15.57
N ASP A 151 3.31 -10.55 15.06
CA ASP A 151 2.16 -9.74 15.47
C ASP A 151 1.37 -10.48 16.56
N ILE A 152 1.07 -9.79 17.65
CA ILE A 152 0.41 -10.35 18.84
C ILE A 152 -0.80 -9.49 19.20
N VAL A 153 -1.90 -10.15 19.59
CA VAL A 153 -3.15 -9.55 20.09
C VAL A 153 -3.68 -10.30 21.30
#